data_AF-A0A6C0DFP3-F1
#
_entry.id   AF-A0A6C0DFP3-F1
#
_cell.length_a   1.000
_cell.length_b   1.000
_cell.length_c   1.000
_cell.angle_alpha   90.00
_cell.angle_beta   90.00
_cell.angle_gamma   90.00
#
_symmetry.space_group_name_H-M   'P 1'
#
loop_
_entity.id
_entity.type
_entity.pdbx_description
1 polymer ?
#
loop_
_entity_poly.entity_id
_entity_poly.type
_entity_poly.pdbx_seq_one_letter_code
_entity_poly.pdbx_strand_id
1 'polypeptide(L)'
;MEKQIQNPLTQETTTQPVDLNKLIKKLEKEGMEKTAELNNKEIDDPNKMINELTKIMTDGDKEFKEKTGRHMTYAEMRATYG
;
A
#
# COMPACT_ATOMS: atom_id res chain seq x y z
N MET A 1 -40.17 -8.73 -24.45
CA MET A 1 -38.76 -8.41 -24.75
C MET A 1 -38.11 -7.93 -23.47
N GLU A 2 -37.50 -8.85 -22.73
CA GLU A 2 -36.85 -8.55 -21.45
C GLU A 2 -35.51 -7.87 -21.72
N LYS A 3 -35.33 -6.67 -21.14
CA LYS A 3 -34.06 -5.94 -21.21
C LYS A 3 -33.10 -6.58 -20.23
N GLN A 4 -32.03 -7.19 -20.74
CA GLN A 4 -30.93 -7.69 -19.93
C GLN A 4 -30.22 -6.51 -19.25
N ILE A 5 -30.18 -6.53 -17.92
CA ILE A 5 -29.45 -5.56 -17.10
C ILE A 5 -27.99 -6.00 -17.11
N GLN A 6 -27.14 -5.24 -17.79
CA GLN A 6 -25.71 -5.54 -17.90
C GLN A 6 -25.00 -5.10 -16.61
N ASN A 7 -24.45 -6.07 -15.89
CA ASN A 7 -23.73 -5.87 -14.63
C ASN A 7 -22.35 -5.22 -14.93
N PRO A 8 -22.00 -4.04 -14.38
CA PRO A 8 -20.78 -3.30 -14.76
C PRO A 8 -19.49 -3.77 -14.05
N LEU A 9 -19.45 -4.99 -13.49
CA LEU A 9 -18.43 -5.40 -12.50
C LEU A 9 -17.35 -6.37 -12.99
N THR A 10 -17.16 -6.50 -14.30
CA THR A 10 -15.99 -7.20 -14.86
C THR A 10 -15.12 -6.19 -15.60
N GLN A 11 -14.41 -5.36 -14.84
CA GLN A 11 -13.15 -4.82 -15.34
C GLN A 11 -12.16 -5.97 -15.32
N GLU A 12 -11.96 -6.61 -16.48
CA GLU A 12 -10.82 -7.49 -16.69
C GLU A 12 -9.55 -6.64 -16.65
N THR A 13 -8.98 -6.48 -15.46
CA THR A 13 -7.61 -6.00 -15.32
C THR A 13 -6.69 -7.10 -15.83
N THR A 14 -6.18 -6.89 -17.03
CA THR A 14 -5.07 -7.61 -17.65
C THR A 14 -3.84 -7.42 -16.75
N THR A 15 -3.78 -8.17 -15.65
CA THR A 15 -2.68 -8.11 -14.70
C THR A 15 -1.63 -9.07 -15.18
N GLN A 16 -0.54 -8.51 -15.72
CA GLN A 16 0.73 -9.23 -15.74
C GLN A 16 0.97 -9.80 -14.33
N PRO A 17 1.54 -11.02 -14.20
CA PRO A 17 1.81 -11.60 -12.90
C PRO A 17 2.63 -10.62 -12.07
N VAL A 18 2.01 -10.12 -10.99
CA VAL A 18 2.67 -9.19 -10.09
C VAL A 18 3.77 -9.94 -9.38
N ASP A 19 5.02 -9.52 -9.58
CA ASP A 19 6.14 -10.00 -8.78
C ASP A 19 6.02 -9.41 -7.37
N LEU A 20 5.39 -10.21 -6.50
CA LEU A 20 5.12 -9.85 -5.11
C LEU A 20 6.41 -9.51 -4.36
N ASN A 21 7.48 -10.26 -4.59
CA ASN A 21 8.76 -10.03 -3.92
C ASN A 21 9.38 -8.71 -4.34
N LYS A 22 9.32 -8.39 -5.64
CA LYS A 22 9.80 -7.09 -6.15
C LYS A 22 8.97 -5.94 -5.60
N LEU A 23 7.65 -6.11 -5.50
CA LEU A 23 6.75 -5.11 -4.93
C LEU A 23 7.04 -4.87 -3.44
N ILE A 24 7.17 -5.93 -2.64
CA ILE A 24 7.49 -5.81 -1.21
C ILE A 24 8.83 -5.10 -1.01
N LYS A 25 9.89 -5.48 -1.74
CA LYS A 25 11.20 -4.80 -1.65
C LYS A 25 11.16 -3.33 -2.02
N LYS A 26 10.30 -2.95 -3.00
CA LYS A 26 10.08 -1.55 -3.35
C LYS A 26 9.45 -0.80 -2.18
N LEU A 27 8.38 -1.34 -1.62
CA LEU A 27 7.63 -0.71 -0.53
C LEU A 27 8.45 -0.63 0.76
N GLU A 28 9.29 -1.63 1.04
CA GLU A 28 10.25 -1.64 2.15
C GLU A 28 11.24 -0.48 2.01
N LYS A 29 11.86 -0.35 0.83
CA LYS A 29 12.80 0.74 0.54
C LYS A 29 12.14 2.12 0.69
N GLU A 30 10.96 2.30 0.10
CA GLU A 30 10.23 3.57 0.17
C GLU A 30 9.77 3.90 1.60
N GLY A 31 9.35 2.88 2.36
CA GLY A 31 9.01 3.02 3.78
C GLY A 31 10.21 3.48 4.60
N MET A 32 11.38 2.89 4.36
CA MET A 32 12.64 3.26 5.01
C MET A 32 13.03 4.71 4.69
N GLU A 33 13.00 5.11 3.41
CA GLU A 33 13.34 6.47 2.97
C GLU A 33 12.40 7.51 3.60
N LYS A 34 11.08 7.27 3.54
CA LYS A 34 10.08 8.19 4.13
C LYS A 34 10.20 8.27 5.65
N THR A 35 10.52 7.16 6.32
CA THR A 35 10.72 7.15 7.78
C THR A 35 12.00 7.90 8.16
N ALA A 36 13.08 7.75 7.39
CA ALA A 36 14.30 8.52 7.58
C ALA A 36 14.08 10.02 7.38
N GLU A 37 13.34 10.41 6.34
CA GLU A 37 12.93 11.80 6.12
C GLU A 37 12.08 12.33 7.28
N LEU A 38 11.17 11.53 7.80
CA LEU A 38 10.33 11.90 8.93
C LEU A 38 11.15 12.10 10.21
N ASN A 39 12.14 11.25 10.46
CA ASN A 39 13.04 11.37 11.61
C ASN A 39 13.93 12.63 11.56
N ASN A 40 14.18 13.16 10.37
CA ASN A 40 14.92 14.41 10.18
C ASN A 40 14.03 15.67 10.31
N LYS A 41 12.70 15.51 10.42
CA LYS A 41 11.79 16.63 10.66
C LYS A 41 11.70 16.90 12.15
N GLU A 42 11.78 18.17 12.54
CA GLU A 42 11.40 18.59 13.89
C GLU A 42 9.88 18.43 14.04
N ILE A 43 9.48 17.40 14.77
CA ILE A 43 8.09 17.15 15.15
C ILE A 43 8.01 17.25 16.67
N ASP A 44 7.30 18.26 17.13
CA ASP A 44 7.08 18.61 18.53
C ASP A 44 5.88 17.89 19.16
N ASP A 45 4.93 17.42 18.33
CA ASP A 45 3.76 16.66 18.74
C ASP A 45 3.90 15.15 18.43
N PRO A 46 3.93 14.28 19.46
CA PRO A 46 3.94 12.82 19.27
C PRO A 46 2.76 12.29 18.44
N ASN A 47 1.58 12.90 18.51
CA ASN A 47 0.42 12.45 17.71
C ASN A 47 0.65 12.72 16.22
N LYS A 48 1.31 13.82 15.88
CA LYS A 48 1.69 14.14 14.50
C LYS A 48 2.69 13.12 13.96
N MET A 49 3.69 12.71 14.77
CA MET A 49 4.62 11.63 14.41
C MET A 49 3.88 10.32 14.11
N ILE A 50 2.97 9.91 14.99
CA ILE A 50 2.17 8.69 14.81
C ILE A 50 1.32 8.75 13.54
N ASN A 51 0.69 9.90 13.27
CA ASN A 51 -0.13 10.08 12.07
C ASN A 51 0.71 9.99 10.78
N GLU A 52 1.89 10.58 10.76
CA GLU A 52 2.79 10.51 9.60
C GLU A 52 3.30 9.08 9.36
N LEU A 53 3.69 8.36 10.42
CA LEU A 53 4.06 6.93 10.31
C LEU A 53 2.90 6.06 9.81
N THR A 54 1.70 6.28 10.35
CA THR A 54 0.48 5.57 9.94
C THR A 54 0.17 5.82 8.46
N LYS A 55 0.39 7.06 8.00
CA LYS A 55 0.20 7.44 6.60
C LYS A 55 1.19 6.71 5.67
N ILE A 56 2.47 6.59 6.06
CA ILE A 56 3.47 5.84 5.27
C ILE A 56 3.00 4.39 5.06
N MET A 57 2.52 3.74 6.11
CA MET A 57 2.02 2.36 6.04
C MET A 57 0.75 2.25 5.19
N THR A 58 -0.19 3.20 5.36
CA THR A 58 -1.47 3.20 4.64
C THR A 58 -1.29 3.46 3.14
N ASP A 59 -0.37 4.37 2.78
CA ASP A 59 -0.04 4.65 1.38
C ASP A 59 0.58 3.42 0.70
N GLY A 60 1.43 2.68 1.42
CA GLY A 60 2.02 1.44 0.92
C GLY A 60 1.01 0.33 0.72
N ASP A 61 0.09 0.12 1.68
CA ASP A 61 -1.01 -0.85 1.54
C ASP A 61 -1.95 -0.49 0.38
N LYS A 62 -2.20 0.81 0.16
CA LYS A 62 -2.96 1.28 -0.99
C LYS A 62 -2.27 0.95 -2.31
N GLU A 63 -0.98 1.23 -2.45
CA GLU A 63 -0.21 0.86 -3.65
C GLU A 63 -0.22 -0.67 -3.86
N PHE A 64 -0.06 -1.42 -2.77
CA PHE A 64 -0.10 -2.87 -2.81
C PHE A 64 -1.46 -3.38 -3.31
N LYS A 65 -2.56 -2.81 -2.82
CA LYS A 65 -3.91 -3.17 -3.25
C LYS A 65 -4.18 -2.80 -4.70
N GLU A 66 -3.73 -1.64 -5.15
CA GLU A 66 -3.87 -1.23 -6.56
C GLU A 66 -3.16 -2.20 -7.50
N LYS A 67 -2.01 -2.76 -7.08
CA LYS A 67 -1.25 -3.71 -7.90
C LYS A 67 -1.75 -5.15 -7.79
N THR A 68 -2.10 -5.60 -6.60
CA THR A 68 -2.40 -7.02 -6.32
C THR A 68 -3.89 -7.34 -6.24
N GLY A 69 -4.76 -6.33 -6.15
CA GLY A 69 -6.20 -6.49 -5.94
C GLY A 69 -6.62 -6.82 -4.51
N ARG A 70 -5.68 -6.93 -3.55
CA ARG A 70 -5.96 -7.21 -2.13
C ARG A 70 -5.12 -6.35 -1.20
N HIS A 71 -5.57 -6.23 0.05
CA HIS A 71 -4.75 -5.64 1.11
C HIS A 71 -3.55 -6.54 1.45
N MET A 72 -2.50 -5.93 2.01
CA MET A 72 -1.40 -6.68 2.62
C MET A 72 -1.92 -7.52 3.78
N THR A 73 -1.32 -8.70 3.94
CA THR A 73 -1.47 -9.49 5.17
C THR A 73 -0.62 -8.89 6.28
N TYR A 74 -0.90 -9.30 7.53
CA TYR A 74 -0.04 -8.93 8.66
C TYR A 74 1.43 -9.33 8.45
N ALA A 75 1.68 -10.51 7.89
CA ALA A 75 3.05 -10.98 7.62
C ALA A 75 3.77 -10.10 6.58
N GLU A 76 3.07 -9.64 5.55
CA GLU A 76 3.63 -8.74 4.53
C GLU A 76 3.88 -7.34 5.09
N MET A 77 2.95 -6.80 5.89
CA MET A 77 3.17 -5.53 6.59
C MET A 77 4.37 -5.60 7.54
N ARG A 78 4.47 -6.67 8.33
CA ARG A 78 5.60 -6.93 9.23
C ARG A 78 6.92 -7.02 8.45
N ALA A 79 6.94 -7.74 7.33
CA ALA A 79 8.14 -7.86 6.50
C ALA A 79 8.55 -6.53 5.85
N THR A 80 7.58 -5.66 5.54
CA THR A 80 7.82 -4.38 4.86
C THR A 80 8.23 -3.26 5.82
N TYR A 81 7.65 -3.21 7.03
CA TYR A 81 7.76 -2.08 7.94
C TYR A 81 8.31 -2.39 9.34
N GLY A 82 8.57 -3.66 9.69
CA GLY A 82 9.24 -4.06 10.93
C GLY A 82 8.53 -5.14 11.75
#